data_AF-A0A2S9X0D8-F1
#
_entry.id   AF-A0A2S9X0D8-F1
#
_cell.length_a   1.000
_cell.length_b   1.000
_cell.length_c   1.000
_cell.angle_alpha   90.00
_cell.angle_beta   90.00
_cell.angle_gamma   90.00
#
_symmetry.space_group_name_H-M   'P 1'
#
loop_
_entity.id
_entity.type
_entity.pdbx_description
1 polymer ?
#
loop_
_entity_poly.entity_id
_entity_poly.type
_entity_poly.pdbx_seq_one_letter_code
_entity_poly.pdbx_strand_id
1 'polypeptide(L)'
;MLKQIQTAELNDQLRRSLPFAPSSLGQVHYTPGFASLEQPERFLEAIRQMKDFSADNDPYLEHDFGQVEIDGVTVFWKIDYYAPDVAQGSETPWDAEATRRVLTLMLAEEY
;
A
#
# COMPACT_ATOMS: atom_id res chain seq x y z
N MET A 1 13.62 -14.37 1.60
CA MET A 1 14.58 -13.29 1.27
C MET A 1 14.43 -12.78 -0.16
N LEU A 2 14.85 -13.47 -1.23
CA LEU A 2 14.76 -12.91 -2.60
C LEU A 2 13.33 -12.53 -3.02
N LYS A 3 12.37 -13.42 -2.73
CA LYS A 3 10.95 -13.18 -3.02
C LYS A 3 10.37 -11.97 -2.26
N GLN A 4 10.67 -11.84 -0.96
CA GLN A 4 10.23 -10.71 -0.14
C GLN A 4 10.80 -9.38 -0.67
N ILE A 5 12.08 -9.36 -1.06
CA ILE A 5 12.70 -8.18 -1.67
C ILE A 5 11.96 -7.78 -2.96
N GLN A 6 11.65 -8.75 -3.82
CA GLN A 6 10.88 -8.48 -5.04
C GLN A 6 9.46 -7.99 -4.74
N THR A 7 8.80 -8.58 -3.75
CA THR A 7 7.49 -8.11 -3.28
C THR A 7 7.57 -6.66 -2.81
N ALA A 8 8.55 -6.33 -1.96
CA ALA A 8 8.77 -4.98 -1.45
C ALA A 8 9.09 -3.98 -2.56
N GLU A 9 9.90 -4.34 -3.55
CA GLU A 9 10.20 -3.49 -4.70
C GLU A 9 8.95 -3.15 -5.51
N LEU A 10 8.06 -4.12 -5.73
CA LEU A 10 6.79 -3.91 -6.44
C LEU A 10 5.78 -3.11 -5.60
N ASN A 11 5.75 -3.35 -4.29
CA ASN A 11 4.91 -2.59 -3.36
C ASN A 11 5.36 -1.13 -3.26
N ASP A 12 6.67 -0.88 -3.18
CA ASP A 12 7.25 0.46 -3.23
C ASP A 12 6.94 1.17 -4.55
N GLN A 13 6.98 0.46 -5.68
CA GLN A 13 6.59 1.03 -6.98
C GLN A 13 5.13 1.51 -6.97
N LEU A 14 4.21 0.72 -6.42
CA LEU A 14 2.79 1.09 -6.32
C LEU A 14 2.57 2.23 -5.31
N ARG A 15 3.19 2.13 -4.13
CA ARG A 15 3.10 3.16 -3.08
C ARG A 15 3.61 4.51 -3.57
N ARG A 16 4.73 4.54 -4.29
CA ARG A 16 5.33 5.77 -4.84
C ARG A 16 4.54 6.35 -6.01
N SER A 17 3.69 5.56 -6.68
CA SER A 17 2.90 6.03 -7.83
C SER A 17 1.61 6.75 -7.45
N LEU A 18 1.22 6.73 -6.16
CA LEU A 18 0.05 7.45 -5.65
C LEU A 18 -0.11 8.84 -6.30
N PRO A 19 -1.32 9.35 -6.53
CA PRO A 19 -2.61 8.74 -6.17
C PRO A 19 -3.09 7.70 -7.20
N PHE A 20 -2.30 7.40 -8.23
CA PHE A 20 -2.69 6.54 -9.33
C PHE A 20 -1.83 5.28 -9.40
N ALA A 21 -2.41 4.13 -9.70
CA ALA A 21 -1.63 2.93 -9.96
C ALA A 21 -1.26 2.83 -11.44
N PRO A 22 -0.03 2.38 -11.79
CA PRO A 22 0.22 1.79 -13.10
C PRO A 22 -0.77 0.63 -13.30
N SER A 23 -1.45 0.60 -14.44
CA SER A 23 -2.44 -0.44 -14.74
C SER A 23 -1.86 -1.86 -14.72
N SER A 24 -0.55 -1.99 -14.97
CA SER A 24 0.19 -3.24 -14.90
C SER A 24 0.51 -3.71 -13.48
N LEU A 25 0.36 -2.85 -12.46
CA LEU A 25 0.82 -3.13 -11.10
C LEU A 25 -0.34 -3.31 -10.12
N GLY A 26 -1.43 -2.56 -10.28
CA GLY A 26 -2.56 -2.68 -9.38
C GLY A 26 -3.58 -1.54 -9.46
N GLN A 27 -4.25 -1.32 -8.35
CA GLN A 27 -5.27 -0.29 -8.15
C GLN A 27 -5.04 0.44 -6.83
N VAL A 28 -5.55 1.68 -6.75
CA VAL A 28 -5.56 2.48 -5.52
C VAL A 28 -7.01 2.72 -5.13
N HIS A 29 -7.34 2.49 -3.85
CA HIS A 29 -8.63 2.73 -3.25
C HIS A 29 -8.51 3.64 -2.04
N TYR A 30 -9.58 4.39 -1.80
CA TYR A 30 -9.72 5.28 -0.65
C TYR A 30 -11.00 4.89 0.09
N THR A 31 -10.95 4.81 1.41
CA THR A 31 -12.17 4.76 2.21
C THR A 31 -12.88 6.11 2.22
N PRO A 32 -14.18 6.16 2.56
CA PRO A 32 -14.92 7.41 2.67
C PRO A 32 -14.28 8.43 3.62
N GLY A 33 -13.73 7.98 4.76
CA GLY A 33 -13.06 8.84 5.74
C GLY A 33 -11.83 9.52 5.14
N PHE A 34 -10.93 8.75 4.52
CA PHE A 34 -9.77 9.31 3.84
C PHE A 34 -10.17 10.28 2.71
N ALA A 35 -11.16 9.90 1.89
CA ALA A 35 -11.64 10.72 0.79
C ALA A 35 -12.30 12.03 1.23
N SER A 36 -12.69 12.14 2.51
CA SER A 36 -13.32 13.33 3.09
C SER A 36 -12.32 14.27 3.77
N LEU A 37 -11.03 13.94 3.80
CA LEU A 37 -9.99 14.82 4.37
C LEU A 37 -9.89 16.12 3.56
N GLU A 38 -9.60 17.22 4.25
CA GLU A 38 -9.42 18.53 3.59
C GLU A 38 -8.12 18.61 2.77
N GLN A 39 -7.06 17.92 3.22
CA GLN A 39 -5.71 17.95 2.63
C GLN A 39 -5.13 16.54 2.47
N PRO A 40 -5.79 15.63 1.73
CA PRO A 40 -5.34 14.24 1.57
C PRO A 40 -3.96 14.15 0.89
N GLU A 41 -3.58 15.13 0.07
CA GLU A 41 -2.29 15.21 -0.61
C GLU A 41 -1.09 15.23 0.35
N ARG A 42 -1.24 15.75 1.57
CA ARG A 42 -0.18 15.71 2.59
C ARG A 42 0.13 14.29 3.02
N PHE A 43 -0.90 13.48 3.20
CA PHE A 43 -0.77 12.06 3.53
C PHE A 43 -0.23 11.28 2.34
N LEU A 44 -0.74 11.53 1.13
CA LEU A 44 -0.23 10.89 -0.09
C LEU A 44 1.28 11.12 -0.25
N GLU A 45 1.75 12.37 -0.06
CA GLU A 45 3.18 12.68 -0.19
C GLU A 45 4.02 12.00 0.89
N ALA A 46 3.57 12.03 2.15
CA ALA A 46 4.25 11.35 3.24
C ALA A 46 4.33 9.83 3.00
N ILE A 47 3.25 9.22 2.51
CA ILE A 47 3.22 7.79 2.16
C ILE A 47 4.16 7.49 0.99
N ARG A 48 4.25 8.33 -0.05
CA ARG A 48 5.25 8.15 -1.13
C ARG A 48 6.69 8.20 -0.63
N GLN A 49 6.97 9.12 0.29
CA GLN A 49 8.33 9.38 0.77
C GLN A 49 8.79 8.44 1.90
N MET A 50 7.88 7.67 2.49
CA MET A 50 8.20 6.72 3.57
C MET A 50 9.32 5.76 3.16
N LYS A 51 10.31 5.63 4.04
CA LYS A 51 11.50 4.77 3.90
C LYS A 51 11.84 4.01 5.18
N ASP A 52 11.15 4.31 6.29
CA ASP A 52 11.43 3.73 7.59
C ASP A 52 10.68 2.42 7.77
N PHE A 53 11.25 1.37 7.17
CA PHE A 53 10.80 -0.01 7.35
C PHE A 53 11.78 -0.73 8.27
N SER A 54 11.24 -1.28 9.35
CA SER A 54 11.97 -1.93 10.43
C SER A 54 11.27 -3.22 10.83
N ALA A 55 11.91 -4.05 11.64
CA ALA A 55 11.31 -5.30 12.11
C ALA A 55 10.01 -5.09 12.91
N ASP A 56 9.81 -3.91 13.50
CA ASP A 56 8.64 -3.61 14.34
C ASP A 56 7.41 -3.22 13.51
N ASN A 57 7.60 -2.53 12.38
CA ASN A 57 6.50 -2.04 11.54
C ASN A 57 6.34 -2.78 10.21
N ASP A 58 7.31 -3.61 9.83
CA ASP A 58 7.31 -4.42 8.60
C ASP A 58 7.89 -5.82 8.87
N PRO A 59 7.19 -6.66 9.67
CA PRO A 59 7.68 -7.97 10.10
C PRO A 59 7.87 -8.95 8.94
N TYR A 60 7.18 -8.73 7.82
CA TYR A 60 7.25 -9.58 6.63
C TYR A 60 8.27 -9.11 5.60
N LEU A 61 8.86 -7.92 5.78
CA LEU A 61 9.82 -7.29 4.86
C LEU A 61 9.24 -7.05 3.47
N GLU A 62 7.93 -6.83 3.40
CA GLU A 62 7.19 -6.69 2.14
C GLU A 62 6.76 -5.26 1.87
N HIS A 63 6.88 -4.34 2.84
CA HIS A 63 6.45 -2.95 2.69
C HIS A 63 4.96 -2.87 2.27
N ASP A 64 4.11 -3.75 2.83
CA ASP A 64 2.72 -3.92 2.45
C ASP A 64 1.74 -3.21 3.39
N PHE A 65 2.23 -2.66 4.49
CA PHE A 65 1.45 -1.90 5.46
C PHE A 65 2.26 -0.77 6.08
N GLY A 66 1.57 0.31 6.46
CA GLY A 66 2.17 1.37 7.27
C GLY A 66 1.18 2.44 7.69
N GLN A 67 1.68 3.43 8.44
CA GLN A 67 0.88 4.54 8.94
C GLN A 67 1.60 5.87 8.82
N VAL A 68 0.83 6.95 8.61
CA VAL A 68 1.31 8.33 8.67
C VAL A 68 0.39 9.11 9.60
N GLU A 69 0.97 9.88 10.50
CA GLU A 69 0.25 10.80 11.37
C GLU A 69 0.60 12.25 11.01
N ILE A 70 -0.43 13.06 10.74
CA ILE A 70 -0.30 14.50 10.45
C ILE A 70 -1.40 15.23 11.21
N ASP A 71 -1.04 16.24 12.00
CA ASP A 71 -1.95 17.07 12.78
C ASP A 71 -2.91 16.26 13.68
N GLY A 72 -2.43 15.15 14.24
CA GLY A 72 -3.21 14.24 15.10
C GLY A 72 -4.17 13.32 14.36
N VAL A 73 -4.20 13.37 13.03
CA VAL A 73 -4.96 12.42 12.19
C VAL A 73 -4.01 11.32 11.72
N THR A 74 -4.38 10.08 11.99
CA THR A 74 -3.61 8.90 11.55
C THR A 74 -4.29 8.26 10.34
N VAL A 75 -3.52 8.09 9.27
CA VAL A 75 -3.90 7.35 8.07
C VAL A 75 -3.10 6.06 8.01
N PHE A 76 -3.79 4.95 7.82
CA PHE A 76 -3.20 3.67 7.46
C PHE A 76 -3.21 3.49 5.94
N TRP A 77 -2.22 2.77 5.45
CA TRP A 77 -2.20 2.24 4.10
C TRP A 77 -1.86 0.76 4.12
N LYS A 78 -2.49 0.00 3.23
CA LYS A 78 -2.29 -1.45 3.10
C LYS A 78 -2.28 -1.86 1.63
N ILE A 79 -1.45 -2.82 1.25
CA ILE A 79 -1.43 -3.47 -0.04
C ILE A 79 -1.91 -4.91 0.12
N ASP A 80 -3.05 -5.23 -0.49
CA ASP A 80 -3.56 -6.59 -0.57
C ASP A 80 -3.19 -7.24 -1.92
N TYR A 81 -2.92 -8.54 -1.90
CA TYR A 81 -2.52 -9.32 -3.07
C TYR A 81 -3.64 -10.24 -3.54
N TYR A 82 -4.07 -10.08 -4.78
CA TYR A 82 -5.10 -10.92 -5.39
C TYR A 82 -4.55 -11.67 -6.61
N ALA A 83 -5.01 -12.90 -6.80
CA ALA A 83 -4.80 -13.62 -8.05
C ALA A 83 -5.49 -12.90 -9.22
N PRO A 84 -5.17 -13.20 -10.49
CA PRO A 84 -5.73 -12.48 -11.65
C PRO A 84 -7.24 -12.69 -11.83
N ASP A 85 -7.83 -13.68 -11.17
CA ASP A 85 -9.29 -13.87 -11.13
C ASP A 85 -9.98 -13.05 -10.02
N VAL A 86 -9.20 -12.43 -9.13
CA VAL A 86 -9.65 -11.62 -7.97
C VAL A 86 -10.55 -12.40 -6.99
N ALA A 87 -10.58 -13.73 -7.07
CA ALA A 87 -11.40 -14.57 -6.20
C ALA A 87 -10.65 -15.01 -4.94
N GLN A 88 -9.31 -15.04 -5.01
CA GLN A 88 -8.44 -15.55 -3.95
C GLN A 88 -7.21 -14.65 -3.78
N GLY A 89 -6.55 -14.77 -2.63
CA GLY A 89 -5.25 -14.16 -2.41
C GLY A 89 -4.21 -14.76 -3.34
N SER A 90 -3.28 -13.94 -3.83
CA SER A 90 -2.17 -14.45 -4.66
C SER A 90 -1.16 -15.22 -3.81
N GLU A 91 -0.74 -16.40 -4.28
CA GLU A 91 0.35 -17.18 -3.68
C GLU A 91 1.74 -16.70 -4.13
N THR A 92 1.80 -15.80 -5.11
CA THR A 92 3.05 -15.35 -5.74
C THR A 92 3.16 -13.82 -5.74
N PRO A 93 3.13 -13.15 -4.57
CA PRO A 93 3.17 -11.70 -4.49
C PRO A 93 4.38 -11.09 -5.19
N TRP A 94 5.52 -11.78 -5.25
CA TRP A 94 6.72 -11.33 -5.97
C TRP A 94 6.59 -11.31 -7.51
N ASP A 95 5.50 -11.82 -8.07
CA ASP A 95 5.23 -11.87 -9.51
C ASP A 95 4.14 -10.84 -9.88
N ALA A 96 4.53 -9.83 -10.66
CA ALA A 96 3.65 -8.74 -11.09
C ALA A 96 2.65 -9.16 -12.18
N GLU A 97 2.93 -10.21 -12.95
CA GLU A 97 2.00 -10.72 -13.96
C GLU A 97 0.93 -11.61 -13.34
N ALA A 98 1.30 -12.35 -12.28
CA ALA A 98 0.40 -13.25 -11.56
C ALA A 98 -0.35 -12.59 -10.39
N THR A 99 0.01 -11.36 -9.98
CA THR A 99 -0.59 -10.69 -8.81
C THR A 99 -1.14 -9.32 -9.14
N ARG A 100 -2.41 -9.11 -8.83
CA ARG A 100 -3.01 -7.77 -8.77
C ARG A 100 -2.91 -7.22 -7.36
N ARG A 101 -2.28 -6.05 -7.22
CA ARG A 101 -2.18 -5.34 -5.95
C ARG A 101 -3.32 -4.35 -5.78
N VAL A 102 -3.82 -4.23 -4.56
CA VAL A 102 -4.81 -3.24 -4.18
C VAL A 102 -4.23 -2.44 -3.02
N LEU A 103 -3.82 -1.20 -3.30
CA LEU A 103 -3.39 -0.25 -2.28
C LEU A 103 -4.61 0.49 -1.74
N THR A 104 -4.92 0.32 -0.47
CA THR A 104 -6.03 1.00 0.20
C THR A 104 -5.48 2.02 1.19
N LEU A 105 -5.97 3.25 1.15
CA LEU A 105 -5.70 4.29 2.16
C LEU A 105 -6.97 4.53 2.97
N MET A 106 -6.80 4.59 4.28
CA MET A 106 -7.91 4.69 5.22
C MET A 106 -7.52 5.45 6.50
N LEU A 107 -8.49 6.06 7.18
CA LEU A 107 -8.24 6.55 8.53
C LEU A 107 -7.98 5.35 9.46
N ALA A 108 -7.19 5.55 10.51
CA ALA A 108 -6.90 4.48 11.47
C ALA A 108 -8.17 3.92 12.15
N GLU A 109 -9.22 4.72 12.28
CA GLU A 109 -10.52 4.29 12.83
C GLU A 109 -11.38 3.45 11.87
N GLU A 110 -10.98 3.35 10.60
CA GLU A 110 -11.66 2.56 9.57
C GLU A 110 -11.02 1.17 9.37
N TYR A 111 -9.97 0.85 10.15
CA TYR A 111 -9.24 -0.42 10.12
C TYR A 111 -9.57 -1.28 11.35
#